data_AF-A0AAX3EQ71-F1
#
_entry.id   AF-A0AAX3EQ71-F1
#
_cell.length_a   1.000
_cell.length_b   1.000
_cell.length_c   1.000
_cell.angle_alpha   90.00
_cell.angle_beta   90.00
_cell.angle_gamma   90.00
#
_symmetry.space_group_name_H-M   'P 1'
#
loop_
_entity.id
_entity.type
_entity.pdbx_description
1 polymer ?
#
loop_
_entity_poly.entity_id
_entity_poly.type
_entity_poly.pdbx_seq_one_letter_code
_entity_poly.pdbx_strand_id
1 'polypeptide(L)'
;MRLYRDFQTQEEIDAEYNLEAVLDMSRYAAWFEATSQNARSTLDSQPAVRYGPSLDETLDIFPARTTSSPVIVFIHGGWWRSLSRHEFSLVALGPVARDITVVVIDYSLCPKVSITEITRQSRAAVAWVRANIADYGGDPERISSQATLPADIKLACSL
;
A
#
# COMPACT_ATOMS: atom_id res chain seq x y z
N MET A 1 -32.38 -10.61 -20.70
CA MET A 1 -31.04 -11.25 -20.80
C MET A 1 -30.31 -10.90 -19.52
N ARG A 2 -29.70 -11.87 -18.82
CA ARG A 2 -28.92 -11.61 -17.60
C ARG A 2 -27.48 -11.29 -18.01
N LEU A 3 -26.90 -10.24 -17.45
CA LEU A 3 -25.52 -9.83 -17.75
C LEU A 3 -24.52 -10.65 -16.93
N TYR A 4 -24.77 -10.77 -15.61
CA TYR A 4 -23.94 -11.55 -14.70
C TYR A 4 -24.77 -12.04 -13.51
N ARG A 5 -24.79 -13.35 -13.25
CA ARG A 5 -25.61 -13.99 -12.19
C ARG A 5 -27.08 -13.54 -12.26
N ASP A 6 -27.56 -12.82 -11.24
CA ASP A 6 -28.94 -12.31 -11.15
C ASP A 6 -29.06 -10.86 -11.62
N PHE A 7 -27.95 -10.19 -11.93
CA PHE A 7 -27.92 -8.83 -12.47
C PHE A 7 -28.27 -8.82 -13.96
N GLN A 8 -29.09 -7.85 -14.33
CA GLN A 8 -29.62 -7.63 -15.67
C GLN A 8 -28.90 -6.50 -16.39
N THR A 9 -28.36 -5.50 -15.68
CA THR A 9 -27.70 -4.33 -16.28
C THR A 9 -26.31 -4.07 -15.70
N GLN A 10 -25.52 -3.24 -16.39
CA GLN A 10 -24.19 -2.84 -15.92
C GLN A 10 -24.30 -1.95 -14.67
N GLU A 11 -25.33 -1.10 -14.61
CA GLU A 11 -25.57 -0.20 -13.49
C GLU A 11 -25.84 -0.96 -12.19
N GLU A 12 -26.56 -2.10 -12.26
CA GLU A 12 -26.77 -2.97 -11.10
C GLU A 12 -25.46 -3.58 -10.59
N ILE A 13 -24.53 -3.91 -11.49
CA ILE A 13 -23.20 -4.42 -11.12
C ILE A 13 -22.36 -3.27 -10.53
N ASP A 14 -22.34 -2.11 -11.15
CA ASP A 14 -21.55 -0.96 -10.71
C ASP A 14 -21.98 -0.46 -9.33
N ALA A 15 -23.28 -0.55 -9.00
CA ALA A 15 -23.81 -0.20 -7.70
C ALA A 15 -23.20 -1.03 -6.55
N GLU A 16 -22.97 -2.33 -6.76
CA GLU A 16 -22.37 -3.22 -5.76
C GLU A 16 -20.87 -2.92 -5.49
N TYR A 17 -20.23 -2.19 -6.39
CA TYR A 17 -18.83 -1.78 -6.31
C TYR A 17 -18.68 -0.33 -5.82
N ASN A 18 -19.78 0.39 -5.58
CA ASN A 18 -19.75 1.77 -5.13
C ASN A 18 -19.75 1.89 -3.60
N LEU A 19 -18.56 1.96 -3.01
CA LEU A 19 -18.40 2.18 -1.57
C LEU A 19 -18.93 3.55 -1.10
N GLU A 20 -18.97 4.57 -1.97
CA GLU A 20 -19.47 5.91 -1.63
C GLU A 20 -20.98 5.90 -1.34
N ALA A 21 -21.71 4.90 -1.85
CA ALA A 21 -23.13 4.75 -1.58
C ALA A 21 -23.44 4.34 -0.14
N VAL A 22 -22.46 3.77 0.57
CA VAL A 22 -22.64 3.16 1.91
C VAL A 22 -21.70 3.72 2.99
N LEU A 23 -20.63 4.41 2.60
CA LEU A 23 -19.64 4.97 3.53
C LEU A 23 -19.46 6.47 3.33
N ASP A 24 -19.29 7.20 4.44
CA ASP A 24 -18.78 8.57 4.42
C ASP A 24 -17.28 8.56 4.14
N MET A 25 -16.94 8.48 2.85
CA MET A 25 -15.55 8.44 2.38
C MET A 25 -14.80 9.72 2.73
N SER A 26 -15.48 10.86 2.85
CA SER A 26 -14.85 12.14 3.19
C SER A 26 -14.29 12.14 4.62
N ARG A 27 -15.04 11.57 5.57
CA ARG A 27 -14.60 11.41 6.95
C ARG A 27 -13.40 10.48 7.05
N TYR A 28 -13.40 9.36 6.33
CA TYR A 28 -12.27 8.42 6.36
C TYR A 28 -11.03 8.99 5.68
N ALA A 29 -11.18 9.69 4.55
CA ALA A 29 -10.08 10.36 3.88
C ALA A 29 -9.42 11.42 4.79
N ALA A 30 -10.23 12.25 5.45
CA ALA A 30 -9.71 13.24 6.40
C ALA A 30 -8.99 12.58 7.58
N TRP A 31 -9.52 11.47 8.09
CA TRP A 31 -8.89 10.72 9.18
C TRP A 31 -7.57 10.07 8.76
N PHE A 32 -7.52 9.42 7.60
CA PHE A 32 -6.30 8.83 7.05
C PHE A 32 -5.22 9.90 6.86
N GLU A 33 -5.55 11.03 6.25
CA GLU A 33 -4.59 12.10 6.01
C GLU A 33 -4.04 12.67 7.33
N ALA A 34 -4.92 13.06 8.25
CA ALA A 34 -4.50 13.64 9.54
C ALA A 34 -3.66 12.67 10.37
N THR A 35 -4.03 11.39 10.39
CA THR A 35 -3.32 10.37 11.17
C THR A 35 -1.99 9.99 10.50
N SER A 36 -1.94 9.94 9.17
CA SER A 36 -0.69 9.69 8.43
C SER A 36 0.28 10.85 8.54
N GLN A 37 -0.20 12.10 8.55
CA GLN A 37 0.62 13.26 8.88
C GLN A 37 1.18 13.17 10.30
N ASN A 38 0.38 12.75 11.28
CA ASN A 38 0.86 12.51 12.65
C ASN A 38 1.95 11.42 12.70
N ALA A 39 1.76 10.31 11.97
CA ALA A 39 2.77 9.26 11.90
C ALA A 39 4.11 9.77 11.36
N ARG A 40 4.09 10.53 10.25
CA ARG A 40 5.30 11.12 9.66
C ARG A 40 5.97 12.18 10.52
N SER A 41 5.23 12.87 11.39
CA SER A 41 5.80 13.90 12.26
C SER A 41 6.32 13.36 13.59
N THR A 42 5.92 12.16 13.99
CA THR A 42 6.25 11.57 15.30
C THR A 42 7.18 10.37 15.22
N LEU A 43 7.19 9.64 14.09
CA LEU A 43 8.07 8.51 13.86
C LEU A 43 9.29 8.94 13.03
N ASP A 44 10.42 8.28 13.28
CA ASP A 44 11.53 8.31 12.34
C ASP A 44 11.07 7.73 11.00
N SER A 45 11.46 8.36 9.90
CA SER A 45 11.11 7.90 8.57
C SER A 45 12.16 8.26 7.52
N GLN A 46 12.28 7.42 6.50
CA GLN A 46 13.04 7.67 5.29
C GLN A 46 12.04 7.77 4.12
N PRO A 47 11.60 8.98 3.76
CA PRO A 47 10.55 9.15 2.77
C PRO A 47 11.10 9.07 1.34
N ALA A 48 10.23 8.66 0.41
CA ALA A 48 10.46 8.71 -1.03
C ALA A 48 11.73 7.99 -1.52
N VAL A 49 12.10 6.89 -0.87
CA VAL A 49 13.20 6.03 -1.31
C VAL A 49 12.81 5.37 -2.63
N ARG A 50 13.66 5.48 -3.65
CA ARG A 50 13.39 4.93 -4.98
C ARG A 50 13.70 3.43 -5.04
N TYR A 51 12.75 2.65 -5.54
CA TYR A 51 12.94 1.23 -5.82
C TYR A 51 12.98 0.90 -7.32
N GLY A 52 12.57 1.84 -8.17
CA GLY A 52 12.46 1.62 -9.61
C GLY A 52 12.69 2.88 -10.46
N PRO A 53 12.63 2.74 -11.79
CA PRO A 53 12.99 3.80 -12.73
C PRO A 53 11.97 4.93 -12.86
N SER A 54 10.68 4.69 -12.56
CA SER A 54 9.64 5.72 -12.68
C SER A 54 9.57 6.62 -11.44
N LEU A 55 8.94 7.79 -11.61
CA LEU A 55 8.74 8.74 -10.51
C LEU A 55 7.83 8.19 -9.40
N ASP A 56 6.95 7.25 -9.75
CA ASP A 56 5.95 6.68 -8.85
C ASP A 56 6.50 5.41 -8.14
N GLU A 57 7.65 4.87 -8.58
CA GLU A 57 8.30 3.70 -7.95
C GLU A 57 9.14 4.12 -6.72
N THR A 58 8.43 4.60 -5.70
CA THR A 58 9.00 5.04 -4.42
C THR A 58 8.36 4.33 -3.23
N LEU A 59 9.02 4.36 -2.07
CA LEU A 59 8.51 3.83 -0.81
C LEU A 59 8.95 4.71 0.36
N ASP A 60 8.16 4.72 1.43
CA ASP A 60 8.53 5.31 2.71
C ASP A 60 8.90 4.18 3.68
N ILE A 61 10.02 4.34 4.40
CA ILE A 61 10.47 3.36 5.42
C ILE A 61 10.33 3.98 6.80
N PHE A 62 9.63 3.29 7.68
CA PHE A 62 9.51 3.59 9.11
C PHE A 62 10.27 2.51 9.87
N PRO A 63 11.55 2.74 10.22
CA PRO A 63 12.38 1.73 10.87
C PRO A 63 11.89 1.43 12.29
N ALA A 64 12.06 0.18 12.71
CA ALA A 64 11.99 -0.19 14.12
C ALA A 64 13.11 0.48 14.93
N ARG A 65 12.96 0.52 16.25
CA ARG A 65 14.02 1.02 17.15
C ARG A 65 15.18 0.04 17.27
N THR A 66 14.89 -1.25 17.10
CA THR A 66 15.90 -2.32 17.12
C THR A 66 16.35 -2.70 15.71
N THR A 67 17.59 -3.18 15.60
CA THR A 67 18.11 -3.76 14.36
C THR A 67 17.63 -5.20 14.15
N SER A 68 17.73 -5.70 12.91
CA SER A 68 17.26 -7.04 12.51
C SER A 68 15.77 -7.28 12.83
N SER A 69 14.96 -6.24 12.70
CA SER A 69 13.53 -6.27 13.00
C SER A 69 12.72 -6.98 11.90
N PRO A 70 11.60 -7.65 12.22
CA PRO A 70 10.67 -8.10 11.20
C PRO A 70 10.15 -6.92 10.38
N VAL A 71 9.78 -7.17 9.12
CA VAL A 71 9.39 -6.15 8.16
C VAL A 71 7.97 -6.40 7.65
N ILE A 72 7.15 -5.35 7.65
CA ILE A 72 5.85 -5.32 6.96
C ILE A 72 5.96 -4.42 5.74
N VAL A 73 5.69 -4.96 4.56
CA VAL A 73 5.50 -4.17 3.34
C VAL A 73 4.02 -3.93 3.12
N PHE A 74 3.59 -2.67 3.16
CA PHE A 74 2.22 -2.24 2.99
C PHE A 74 1.97 -1.69 1.59
N ILE A 75 0.91 -2.17 0.95
CA ILE A 75 0.49 -1.82 -0.41
C ILE A 75 -0.89 -1.18 -0.33
N HIS A 76 -0.96 0.11 -0.68
CA HIS A 76 -2.18 0.88 -0.50
C HIS A 76 -3.30 0.46 -1.47
N GLY A 77 -4.53 0.88 -1.15
CA GLY A 77 -5.71 0.65 -1.99
C GLY A 77 -5.92 1.77 -3.02
N GLY A 78 -7.19 2.13 -3.26
CA GLY A 78 -7.54 3.24 -4.15
C GLY A 78 -7.86 2.82 -5.59
N TRP A 79 -8.36 1.58 -5.79
CA TRP A 79 -8.85 1.12 -7.10
C TRP A 79 -7.82 1.20 -8.22
N TRP A 80 -6.52 1.13 -7.88
CA TRP A 80 -5.40 1.38 -8.79
C TRP A 80 -5.47 2.71 -9.53
N ARG A 81 -6.30 3.64 -9.07
CA ARG A 81 -6.65 4.89 -9.77
C ARG A 81 -6.44 6.12 -8.91
N SER A 82 -6.28 5.95 -7.60
CA SER A 82 -6.13 7.05 -6.65
C SER A 82 -5.32 6.63 -5.43
N LEU A 83 -5.06 7.62 -4.57
CA LEU A 83 -4.25 7.53 -3.35
C LEU A 83 -2.76 7.29 -3.62
N SER A 84 -1.98 7.35 -2.55
CA SER A 84 -0.53 7.20 -2.57
C SER A 84 -0.05 6.65 -1.21
N ARG A 85 1.26 6.51 -1.04
CA ARG A 85 1.85 6.20 0.28
C ARG A 85 1.53 7.25 1.36
N HIS A 86 1.18 8.49 0.97
CA HIS A 86 0.96 9.60 1.91
C HIS A 86 -0.31 9.44 2.74
N GLU A 87 -1.37 8.86 2.19
CA GLU A 87 -2.61 8.65 2.94
C GLU A 87 -2.48 7.47 3.93
N PHE A 88 -1.44 6.64 3.80
CA PHE A 88 -1.32 5.37 4.53
C PHE A 88 -0.16 5.27 5.53
N SER A 89 0.61 6.33 5.77
CA SER A 89 1.66 6.29 6.81
C SER A 89 1.15 5.93 8.22
N LEU A 90 -0.15 6.13 8.51
CA LEU A 90 -0.77 5.73 9.78
C LEU A 90 -0.56 4.26 10.14
N VAL A 91 -0.38 3.39 9.14
CA VAL A 91 -0.20 1.94 9.35
C VAL A 91 1.10 1.61 10.09
N ALA A 92 2.07 2.54 10.09
CA ALA A 92 3.34 2.38 10.80
C ALA A 92 3.20 2.56 12.33
N LEU A 93 2.20 3.31 12.81
CA LEU A 93 2.05 3.66 14.23
C LEU A 93 2.02 2.43 15.15
N GLY A 94 1.25 1.41 14.77
CA GLY A 94 1.09 0.20 15.57
C GLY A 94 2.32 -0.72 15.56
N PRO A 95 2.83 -1.12 14.38
CA PRO A 95 3.96 -2.05 14.27
C PRO A 95 5.29 -1.45 14.74
N VAL A 96 5.60 -0.19 14.44
CA VAL A 96 6.87 0.45 14.86
C VAL A 96 6.97 0.50 16.39
N ALA A 97 5.85 0.73 17.09
CA ALA A 97 5.80 0.67 18.55
C ALA A 97 6.07 -0.75 19.14
N ARG A 98 6.14 -1.78 18.29
CA ARG A 98 6.42 -3.17 18.63
C ARG A 98 7.70 -3.69 17.97
N ASP A 99 8.60 -2.77 17.60
CA ASP A 99 9.88 -3.08 16.97
C ASP A 99 9.75 -3.85 15.63
N ILE A 100 8.77 -3.44 14.83
CA ILE A 100 8.55 -3.93 13.47
C ILE A 100 8.79 -2.78 12.49
N THR A 101 9.68 -2.99 11.52
CA THR A 101 9.91 -2.01 10.44
C THR A 101 8.74 -2.06 9.46
N VAL A 102 8.24 -0.89 9.07
CA VAL A 102 7.13 -0.78 8.11
C VAL A 102 7.60 -0.06 6.86
N VAL A 103 7.30 -0.64 5.70
CA VAL A 103 7.57 -0.06 4.39
C VAL A 103 6.25 0.20 3.70
N VAL A 104 5.93 1.45 3.37
CA VAL A 104 4.72 1.81 2.62
C VAL A 104 5.13 2.12 1.18
N ILE A 105 4.71 1.29 0.24
CA ILE A 105 5.09 1.44 -1.17
C ILE A 105 4.13 2.35 -1.92
N ASP A 106 4.63 2.97 -2.97
CA ASP A 106 3.88 3.70 -3.98
C ASP A 106 4.04 2.99 -5.34
N TYR A 107 3.14 3.28 -6.27
CA TYR A 107 3.16 2.74 -7.63
C TYR A 107 2.37 3.63 -8.60
N SER A 108 2.62 3.48 -9.90
CA SER A 108 1.89 4.21 -10.93
C SER A 108 0.42 3.81 -10.98
N LEU A 109 -0.45 4.74 -11.37
CA LEU A 109 -1.91 4.51 -11.37
C LEU A 109 -2.48 4.35 -12.79
N CYS A 110 -3.60 3.63 -12.89
CA CYS A 110 -4.45 3.64 -14.06
C CYS A 110 -5.10 5.03 -14.26
N PRO A 111 -5.33 5.47 -15.52
CA PRO A 111 -5.10 4.73 -16.77
C PRO A 111 -3.69 4.90 -17.35
N LYS A 112 -2.78 5.64 -16.68
CA LYS A 112 -1.41 5.90 -17.16
C LYS A 112 -0.63 4.59 -17.36
N VAL A 113 -0.85 3.60 -16.50
CA VAL A 113 -0.32 2.25 -16.64
C VAL A 113 -1.42 1.18 -16.55
N SER A 114 -1.13 -0.04 -16.98
CA SER A 114 -2.03 -1.19 -16.81
C SER A 114 -1.89 -1.82 -15.42
N ILE A 115 -2.89 -2.55 -14.95
CA ILE A 115 -2.82 -3.32 -13.69
C ILE A 115 -1.65 -4.34 -13.71
N THR A 116 -1.31 -4.87 -14.88
CA THR A 116 -0.13 -5.74 -15.05
C THR A 116 1.16 -5.01 -14.70
N GLU A 117 1.29 -3.75 -15.12
CA GLU A 117 2.45 -2.93 -14.77
C GLU A 117 2.48 -2.58 -13.28
N ILE A 118 1.32 -2.29 -12.68
CA ILE A 118 1.22 -2.07 -11.23
C ILE A 118 1.68 -3.32 -10.46
N THR A 119 1.22 -4.50 -10.90
CA THR A 119 1.65 -5.78 -10.31
C THR A 119 3.17 -5.96 -10.42
N ARG A 120 3.77 -5.59 -11.56
CA ARG A 120 5.22 -5.62 -11.76
C ARG A 120 5.94 -4.66 -10.79
N GLN A 121 5.44 -3.44 -10.64
CA GLN A 121 5.98 -2.42 -9.74
C GLN A 121 5.90 -2.87 -8.28
N SER A 122 4.76 -3.38 -7.81
CA SER A 122 4.61 -3.89 -6.43
C SER A 122 5.58 -5.05 -6.15
N ARG A 123 5.78 -5.96 -7.10
CA ARG A 123 6.78 -7.04 -6.97
C ARG A 123 8.20 -6.51 -6.94
N ALA A 124 8.52 -5.51 -7.75
CA ALA A 124 9.82 -4.85 -7.76
C ALA A 124 10.10 -4.16 -6.41
N ALA A 125 9.09 -3.53 -5.81
CA ALA A 125 9.21 -2.93 -4.47
C ALA A 125 9.55 -3.99 -3.40
N VAL A 126 8.85 -5.13 -3.38
CA VAL A 126 9.15 -6.23 -2.43
C VAL A 126 10.56 -6.79 -2.66
N ALA A 127 10.95 -6.99 -3.91
CA ALA A 127 12.31 -7.45 -4.25
C ALA A 127 13.38 -6.44 -3.79
N TRP A 128 13.12 -5.14 -3.96
CA TRP A 128 13.99 -4.08 -3.48
C TRP A 128 14.08 -4.10 -1.95
N VAL A 129 12.96 -4.24 -1.23
CA VAL A 129 12.95 -4.34 0.23
C VAL A 129 13.83 -5.51 0.67
N ARG A 130 13.66 -6.70 0.09
CA ARG A 130 14.50 -7.85 0.41
C ARG A 130 15.99 -7.59 0.19
N ALA A 131 16.35 -6.86 -0.85
CA ALA A 131 17.75 -6.59 -1.18
C ALA A 131 18.40 -5.48 -0.32
N ASN A 132 17.61 -4.54 0.23
CA ASN A 132 18.15 -3.30 0.81
C ASN A 132 17.72 -3.03 2.26
N ILE A 133 16.69 -3.70 2.80
CA ILE A 133 16.10 -3.31 4.10
C ILE A 133 17.05 -3.50 5.29
N ALA A 134 18.11 -4.30 5.13
CA ALA A 134 19.17 -4.45 6.13
C ALA A 134 19.85 -3.11 6.46
N ASP A 135 20.03 -2.24 5.47
CA ASP A 135 20.63 -0.90 5.65
C ASP A 135 19.73 0.04 6.47
N TYR A 136 18.47 -0.33 6.63
CA TYR A 136 17.45 0.38 7.41
C TYR A 136 17.08 -0.35 8.71
N GLY A 137 17.84 -1.38 9.10
CA GLY A 137 17.63 -2.12 10.36
C GLY A 137 16.55 -3.20 10.31
N GLY A 138 15.98 -3.50 9.14
CA GLY A 138 15.08 -4.63 8.93
C GLY A 138 15.82 -5.93 8.64
N ASP A 139 15.22 -7.06 8.96
CA ASP A 139 15.71 -8.39 8.60
C ASP A 139 15.13 -8.82 7.24
N PRO A 140 15.98 -8.98 6.19
CA PRO A 140 15.52 -9.32 4.84
C PRO A 140 14.92 -10.73 4.73
N GLU A 141 15.10 -11.59 5.74
CA GLU A 141 14.53 -12.94 5.79
C GLU A 141 13.23 -13.02 6.59
N ARG A 142 12.76 -11.89 7.17
CA ARG A 142 11.52 -11.81 7.97
C ARG A 142 10.56 -10.77 7.42
N ILE A 143 10.24 -10.90 6.13
CA ILE A 143 9.33 -9.98 5.41
C ILE A 143 7.94 -10.59 5.31
N SER A 144 6.93 -9.77 5.61
CA SER A 144 5.52 -10.07 5.31
C SER A 144 4.92 -8.92 4.51
N SER A 145 4.00 -9.22 3.59
CA SER A 145 3.27 -8.20 2.83
C SER A 145 1.83 -8.09 3.31
N GLN A 146 1.34 -6.87 3.46
CA GLN A 146 -0.06 -6.56 3.70
C GLN A 146 -0.54 -5.62 2.59
N ALA A 147 -1.76 -5.85 2.12
CA ALA A 147 -2.40 -4.99 1.15
C ALA A 147 -3.83 -4.68 1.62
N THR A 148 -4.36 -3.55 1.15
CA THR A 148 -5.78 -3.21 1.34
C THR A 148 -6.52 -3.49 0.04
N LEU A 149 -7.77 -3.96 0.11
CA LEU A 149 -8.68 -3.99 -1.04
C LEU A 149 -8.62 -2.65 -1.81
N PRO A 150 -8.71 -2.62 -3.15
CA PRO A 150 -8.69 -3.70 -4.14
C PRO A 150 -7.27 -4.11 -4.60
N ALA A 151 -6.18 -3.73 -3.92
CA ALA A 151 -4.81 -4.11 -4.32
C ALA A 151 -4.54 -5.63 -4.32
N ASP A 152 -5.46 -6.42 -3.73
CA ASP A 152 -5.32 -7.84 -3.44
C ASP A 152 -5.58 -8.84 -4.60
N ILE A 153 -5.98 -8.43 -5.80
CA ILE A 153 -6.44 -9.43 -6.80
C ILE A 153 -5.35 -10.40 -7.28
N LYS A 154 -4.04 -10.13 -7.08
CA LYS A 154 -2.96 -11.07 -7.49
C LYS A 154 -1.73 -11.18 -6.59
N LEU A 155 -1.56 -10.39 -5.53
CA LEU A 155 -0.28 -10.39 -4.82
C LEU A 155 -0.12 -11.51 -3.78
N ALA A 156 -1.20 -12.09 -3.28
CA ALA A 156 -1.17 -13.09 -2.20
C ALA A 156 -0.77 -14.53 -2.63
N CYS A 157 -0.38 -14.75 -3.89
CA CYS A 157 -0.15 -16.12 -4.40
C CYS A 157 1.29 -16.46 -4.82
N SER A 158 2.30 -15.61 -4.57
CA SER A 158 3.69 -15.98 -4.99
C SER A 158 4.84 -15.31 -4.21
N LEU A 159 4.64 -14.94 -2.94
CA LEU A 159 5.78 -14.69 -2.05
C LEU A 159 6.09 -15.96 -1.27
#